data_AF-A0AAV4P6Q0-F1
#
_entry.id   AF-A0AAV4P6Q0-F1
#
_cell.length_a   1.000
_cell.length_b   1.000
_cell.length_c   1.000
_cell.angle_alpha   90.00
_cell.angle_beta   90.00
_cell.angle_gamma   90.00
#
_symmetry.space_group_name_H-M   'P 1'
#
loop_
_entity.id
_entity.type
_entity.pdbx_description
1 polymer ?
#
loop_
_entity_poly.entity_id
_entity_poly.type
_entity_poly.pdbx_seq_one_letter_code
_entity_poly.pdbx_strand_id
1 'polypeptide(L)'
;MPTMYHILLYNSNKTEEDIIFRGDVMNGLVNSLVYTSTCITLFLSSYLSDYLRTKKHINSTTVRKGFEMMALIGPAVCTALIPVVRCHRVAAIGLLTGAMAFLGFTGGGHVSIVADMAPHHSASIFGLVNSVGCTAGIFSPLLAGFLLDNARSSVQQWSTVFYISSGFYLFGAVIFLMWASAEKQPWAYTACTDKLLTIPYLQGEKITSINKSEIDKRYGSIS
;
A
#
# COMPACT_ATOMS: atom_id res chain seq x y z
N MET A 1 12.25 16.37 -13.65
CA MET A 1 13.27 15.71 -14.51
C MET A 1 13.29 16.07 -16.02
N PRO A 2 12.56 17.08 -16.57
CA PRO A 2 12.67 17.38 -18.01
C PRO A 2 13.94 18.16 -18.40
N THR A 3 14.56 18.94 -17.50
CA THR A 3 15.53 19.97 -17.91
C THR A 3 16.95 19.47 -18.21
N MET A 4 17.36 18.28 -17.76
CA MET A 4 18.74 17.81 -17.96
C MET A 4 18.96 17.08 -19.29
N TYR A 5 17.89 16.61 -19.96
CA TYR A 5 17.99 15.94 -21.27
C TYR A 5 18.11 16.92 -22.44
N HIS A 6 17.52 18.12 -22.32
CA HIS A 6 17.54 19.14 -23.37
C HIS A 6 18.95 19.67 -23.68
N ILE A 7 19.88 19.67 -22.71
CA ILE A 7 21.21 20.25 -22.89
C ILE A 7 22.17 19.35 -23.68
N LEU A 8 22.00 18.01 -23.62
CA LEU A 8 22.90 17.07 -24.30
C LEU A 8 22.50 16.75 -25.75
N LEU A 9 21.25 17.05 -26.14
CA LEU A 9 20.72 16.72 -27.47
C LEU A 9 20.68 17.92 -28.43
N TYR A 10 20.93 19.14 -27.93
CA TYR A 10 21.03 20.35 -28.75
C TYR A 10 22.22 20.33 -29.74
N ASN A 11 23.20 19.43 -29.56
CA ASN A 11 24.40 19.34 -30.40
C ASN A 11 24.32 18.25 -31.49
N SER A 12 23.18 17.59 -31.64
CA SER A 12 22.95 16.56 -32.67
C SER A 12 21.83 17.04 -33.60
N ASN A 13 22.03 16.89 -34.91
CA ASN A 13 21.04 17.11 -35.99
C ASN A 13 19.81 16.18 -35.88
N LYS A 14 19.12 16.18 -34.73
CA LYS A 14 17.88 15.42 -34.47
C LYS A 14 16.75 16.40 -34.20
N THR A 15 15.60 16.12 -34.79
CA THR A 15 14.37 16.88 -34.61
C THR A 15 13.92 16.83 -33.15
N GLU A 16 13.30 17.91 -32.67
CA GLU A 16 12.83 18.01 -31.28
C GLU A 16 11.82 16.91 -30.93
N GLU A 17 11.03 16.45 -31.91
CA GLU A 17 10.07 15.35 -31.77
C GLU A 17 10.75 14.02 -31.44
N ASP A 18 11.88 13.70 -32.08
CA ASP A 18 12.65 12.48 -31.79
C ASP A 18 13.25 12.51 -30.38
N ILE A 19 13.62 13.68 -29.90
CA ILE A 19 14.19 13.88 -28.56
C ILE A 19 13.13 13.68 -27.49
N ILE A 20 11.93 14.26 -27.69
CA ILE A 20 10.80 14.13 -26.79
C ILE A 20 10.32 12.68 -26.76
N PHE A 21 10.09 12.06 -27.92
CA PHE A 21 9.61 10.68 -28.02
C PHE A 21 10.55 9.70 -27.30
N ARG A 22 11.86 9.84 -27.49
CA ARG A 22 12.85 8.94 -26.88
C ARG A 22 12.93 9.14 -25.35
N GLY A 23 12.71 10.35 -24.86
CA GLY A 23 12.59 10.63 -23.42
C GLY A 23 11.36 9.96 -22.80
N ASP A 24 10.23 10.02 -23.49
CA ASP A 24 8.96 9.44 -23.03
C ASP A 24 9.02 7.92 -22.96
N VAL A 25 9.62 7.26 -23.95
CA VAL A 25 9.81 5.80 -23.94
C VAL A 25 10.68 5.36 -22.75
N MET A 26 11.77 6.08 -22.45
CA MET A 26 12.63 5.74 -21.32
C MET A 26 11.92 5.95 -19.97
N ASN A 27 11.13 7.02 -19.83
CA ASN A 27 10.31 7.24 -18.63
C ASN A 27 9.24 6.15 -18.47
N GLY A 28 8.59 5.76 -19.57
CA GLY A 28 7.64 4.64 -19.59
C GLY A 28 8.28 3.33 -19.12
N LEU A 29 9.48 3.02 -19.63
CA LEU A 29 10.22 1.82 -19.24
C LEU A 29 10.61 1.85 -17.75
N VAL A 30 11.11 2.98 -17.24
CA VAL A 30 11.46 3.13 -15.82
C VAL A 30 10.23 2.95 -14.94
N ASN A 31 9.10 3.54 -15.29
CA ASN A 31 7.85 3.36 -14.54
C ASN A 31 7.38 1.90 -14.56
N SER A 32 7.48 1.22 -15.71
CA SER A 32 7.11 -0.19 -15.81
C SER A 32 7.95 -1.07 -14.87
N LEU A 33 9.25 -0.78 -14.76
CA LEU A 33 10.15 -1.47 -13.84
C LEU A 33 9.75 -1.24 -12.38
N VAL A 34 9.46 0.02 -12.03
CA VAL A 34 9.03 0.42 -10.69
C VAL A 34 7.75 -0.33 -10.29
N TYR A 35 6.70 -0.26 -11.09
CA TYR A 35 5.43 -0.93 -10.75
C TYR A 35 5.52 -2.45 -10.78
N THR A 36 6.28 -3.04 -11.70
CA THR A 36 6.51 -4.49 -11.72
C THR A 36 7.22 -4.96 -10.46
N SER A 37 8.21 -4.20 -9.97
CA SER A 37 8.90 -4.51 -8.71
C SER A 37 7.96 -4.49 -7.50
N THR A 38 7.04 -3.52 -7.45
CA THR A 38 6.00 -3.43 -6.41
C THR A 38 5.04 -4.61 -6.49
N CYS A 39 4.60 -5.02 -7.68
CA CYS A 39 3.73 -6.18 -7.83
C CYS A 39 4.39 -7.47 -7.28
N ILE A 40 5.65 -7.73 -7.66
CA ILE A 40 6.38 -8.92 -7.21
C ILE A 40 6.53 -8.93 -5.69
N THR A 41 6.91 -7.80 -5.10
CA THR A 41 7.07 -7.66 -3.64
C THR A 41 5.74 -7.72 -2.89
N LEU A 42 4.64 -7.27 -3.50
CA LEU A 42 3.30 -7.38 -2.93
C LEU A 42 2.84 -8.83 -2.80
N PHE A 43 3.02 -9.65 -3.83
CA PHE A 43 2.70 -11.08 -3.75
C PHE A 43 3.62 -11.80 -2.76
N LEU A 44 4.92 -11.50 -2.81
CA LEU A 44 5.90 -12.13 -1.92
C LEU A 44 5.64 -11.78 -0.45
N SER A 45 5.33 -10.53 -0.15
CA SER A 45 5.04 -10.07 1.21
C SER A 45 3.77 -10.70 1.76
N SER A 46 2.71 -10.80 0.95
CA SER A 46 1.46 -11.45 1.32
C SER A 46 1.67 -12.93 1.64
N TYR A 47 2.36 -13.66 0.75
CA TYR A 47 2.70 -15.06 0.96
C TYR A 47 3.55 -15.27 2.21
N LEU A 48 4.58 -14.44 2.43
CA LEU A 48 5.45 -14.54 3.59
C LEU A 48 4.69 -14.21 4.88
N SER A 49 3.78 -13.24 4.85
CA SER A 49 2.88 -12.92 5.96
C SER A 49 2.06 -14.14 6.38
N ASP A 50 1.45 -14.82 5.41
CA ASP A 50 0.56 -15.95 5.68
C ASP A 50 1.34 -17.17 6.15
N TYR A 51 2.55 -17.36 5.61
CA TYR A 51 3.49 -18.38 6.08
C TYR A 51 3.89 -18.14 7.55
N LEU A 52 4.25 -16.91 7.92
CA LEU A 52 4.66 -16.57 9.29
C LEU A 52 3.51 -16.75 10.30
N ARG A 53 2.27 -16.42 9.90
CA ARG A 53 1.08 -16.64 10.73
C ARG A 53 0.74 -18.12 10.89
N THR A 54 0.73 -18.88 9.80
CA THR A 54 0.24 -20.26 9.79
C THR A 54 1.26 -21.26 10.34
N LYS A 55 2.55 -21.09 10.01
CA LYS A 55 3.59 -22.07 10.37
C LYS A 55 4.35 -21.73 11.65
N LYS A 56 4.52 -20.45 11.97
CA LYS A 56 5.25 -20.00 13.18
C LYS A 56 4.34 -19.54 14.31
N HIS A 57 3.01 -19.50 14.09
CA HIS A 57 2.01 -19.07 15.08
C HIS A 57 2.35 -17.72 15.76
N ILE A 58 2.98 -16.81 15.02
CA ILE A 58 3.32 -15.47 15.53
C ILE A 58 2.03 -14.66 15.63
N ASN A 59 1.91 -13.82 16.67
CA ASN A 59 0.78 -12.94 16.85
C ASN A 59 0.54 -12.08 15.59
N SER A 60 -0.71 -12.04 15.11
CA SER A 60 -1.08 -11.34 13.88
C SER A 60 -0.63 -9.89 13.93
N THR A 61 -0.86 -9.20 15.06
CA THR A 61 -0.49 -7.80 15.25
C THR A 61 1.00 -7.56 15.08
N THR A 62 1.85 -8.45 15.60
CA THR A 62 3.31 -8.31 15.49
C THR A 62 3.79 -8.52 14.06
N VAL A 63 3.23 -9.50 13.35
CA VAL A 63 3.56 -9.75 11.94
C VAL A 63 3.16 -8.53 11.09
N ARG A 64 1.92 -8.05 11.23
CA ARG A 64 1.41 -6.89 10.47
C ARG A 64 2.23 -5.64 10.74
N LYS A 65 2.57 -5.36 12.02
CA LYS A 65 3.44 -4.23 12.38
C LYS A 65 4.84 -4.34 11.79
N GLY A 66 5.43 -5.54 11.77
CA GLY A 66 6.75 -5.77 11.19
C GLY A 66 6.79 -5.51 9.68
N PHE A 67 5.80 -6.02 8.94
CA PHE A 67 5.70 -5.78 7.50
C PHE A 67 5.44 -4.31 7.17
N GLU A 68 4.54 -3.65 7.90
CA GLU A 68 4.25 -2.23 7.67
C GLU A 68 5.46 -1.34 8.02
N MET A 69 6.21 -1.69 9.06
CA MET A 69 7.47 -1.04 9.40
C MET A 69 8.48 -1.06 8.26
N MET A 70 8.69 -2.23 7.66
CA MET A 70 9.56 -2.36 6.50
C MET A 70 9.04 -1.54 5.32
N ALA A 71 7.72 -1.52 5.14
CA ALA A 71 7.06 -0.80 4.06
C ALA A 71 7.10 0.73 4.19
N LEU A 72 7.27 1.27 5.40
CA LEU A 72 7.36 2.72 5.64
C LEU A 72 8.79 3.21 5.85
N ILE A 73 9.62 2.46 6.58
CA ILE A 73 11.02 2.82 6.81
C ILE A 73 11.85 2.64 5.53
N GLY A 74 11.59 1.59 4.75
CA GLY A 74 12.29 1.33 3.49
C GLY A 74 12.22 2.52 2.52
N PRO A 75 11.01 2.99 2.14
CA PRO A 75 10.88 4.17 1.30
C PRO A 75 11.41 5.44 1.97
N ALA A 76 11.29 5.60 3.29
CA ALA A 76 11.83 6.77 3.99
C ALA A 76 13.35 6.90 3.82
N VAL A 77 14.08 5.80 3.99
CA VAL A 77 15.55 5.77 3.81
C VAL A 77 15.92 5.94 2.34
N CYS A 78 15.25 5.22 1.43
CA CYS A 78 15.54 5.32 0.01
C CYS A 78 15.30 6.73 -0.53
N THR A 79 14.20 7.37 -0.14
CA THR A 79 13.87 8.74 -0.58
C THR A 79 14.80 9.80 0.03
N ALA A 80 15.25 9.64 1.27
CA ALA A 80 16.24 10.52 1.87
C ALA A 80 17.63 10.42 1.22
N LEU A 81 17.98 9.26 0.64
CA LEU A 81 19.24 9.05 -0.05
C LEU A 81 19.26 9.62 -1.48
N ILE A 82 18.11 9.77 -2.15
CA ILE A 82 18.03 10.30 -3.53
C ILE A 82 18.72 11.67 -3.67
N PRO A 83 18.48 12.66 -2.79
CA PRO A 83 19.16 13.97 -2.83
C PRO A 83 20.68 13.93 -2.68
N VAL A 84 21.23 12.87 -2.09
CA VAL A 84 22.67 12.70 -1.83
C VAL A 84 23.39 12.19 -3.08
N VAL A 85 22.72 11.35 -3.87
CA VAL A 85 23.31 10.62 -5.01
C VAL A 85 23.34 11.44 -6.31
N ARG A 86 23.27 12.78 -6.21
CA ARG A 86 23.06 13.79 -7.30
C ARG A 86 23.71 13.51 -8.66
N CYS A 87 24.85 12.83 -8.69
CA CYS A 87 25.66 12.62 -9.89
C CYS A 87 25.38 11.30 -10.66
N HIS A 88 24.70 10.32 -10.05
CA HIS A 88 24.46 9.00 -10.68
C HIS A 88 22.98 8.73 -10.95
N ARG A 89 22.56 8.96 -12.20
CA ARG A 89 21.17 8.70 -12.65
C ARG A 89 20.71 7.27 -12.42
N VAL A 90 21.56 6.28 -12.69
CA VAL A 90 21.23 4.85 -12.51
C VAL A 90 20.98 4.54 -11.03
N ALA A 91 21.78 5.10 -10.14
CA ALA A 91 21.62 4.90 -8.70
C ALA A 91 20.36 5.58 -8.15
N ALA A 92 20.00 6.78 -8.67
CA ALA A 92 18.74 7.43 -8.32
C ALA A 92 17.51 6.62 -8.77
N ILE A 93 17.54 6.06 -9.97
CA ILE A 93 16.47 5.16 -10.47
C ILE A 93 16.41 3.88 -9.62
N GLY A 94 17.56 3.29 -9.28
CA GLY A 94 17.63 2.12 -8.40
C GLY A 94 17.04 2.38 -7.01
N LEU A 95 17.30 3.55 -6.42
CA LEU A 95 16.72 3.97 -5.14
C LEU A 95 15.21 4.20 -5.23
N LEU A 96 14.71 4.79 -6.32
CA LEU A 96 13.26 4.96 -6.56
C LEU A 96 12.55 3.61 -6.72
N THR A 97 13.11 2.72 -7.52
CA THR A 97 12.59 1.35 -7.66
C THR A 97 12.65 0.60 -6.33
N GLY A 98 13.75 0.72 -5.59
CA GLY A 98 13.89 0.13 -4.26
C GLY A 98 12.84 0.67 -3.27
N ALA A 99 12.59 1.98 -3.26
CA ALA A 99 11.55 2.58 -2.43
C ALA A 99 10.17 1.97 -2.72
N MET A 100 9.82 1.83 -4.01
CA MET A 100 8.52 1.27 -4.40
C MET A 100 8.44 -0.25 -4.20
N ALA A 101 9.56 -0.96 -4.27
CA ALA A 101 9.65 -2.36 -3.88
C ALA A 101 9.42 -2.54 -2.37
N PHE A 102 9.98 -1.66 -1.53
CA PHE A 102 9.69 -1.67 -0.10
C PHE A 102 8.23 -1.33 0.20
N LEU A 103 7.65 -0.38 -0.54
CA LEU A 103 6.23 -0.06 -0.40
C LEU A 103 5.31 -1.25 -0.74
N GLY A 104 5.77 -2.20 -1.56
CA GLY A 104 5.06 -3.45 -1.83
C GLY A 104 4.85 -4.35 -0.61
N PHE A 105 5.61 -4.18 0.48
CA PHE A 105 5.39 -4.94 1.71
C PHE A 105 4.08 -4.60 2.44
N THR A 106 3.37 -3.55 2.02
CA THR A 106 2.03 -3.17 2.52
C THR A 106 0.98 -4.27 2.37
N GLY A 107 1.13 -5.18 1.41
CA GLY A 107 0.22 -6.34 1.24
C GLY A 107 0.15 -7.23 2.48
N GLY A 108 1.32 -7.50 3.08
CA GLY A 108 1.43 -8.19 4.37
C GLY A 108 1.22 -7.29 5.61
N GLY A 109 1.07 -5.97 5.42
CA GLY A 109 0.95 -4.96 6.46
C GLY A 109 -0.50 -4.47 6.64
N HIS A 110 -0.75 -3.19 6.39
CA HIS A 110 -2.05 -2.57 6.65
C HIS A 110 -3.17 -3.04 5.71
N VAL A 111 -2.87 -3.50 4.49
CA VAL A 111 -3.92 -3.90 3.54
C VAL A 111 -4.70 -5.10 4.08
N SER A 112 -4.00 -6.03 4.71
CA SER A 112 -4.55 -7.26 5.27
C SER A 112 -5.03 -7.11 6.72
N ILE A 113 -4.64 -6.05 7.43
CA ILE A 113 -5.06 -5.80 8.82
C ILE A 113 -6.57 -5.60 8.96
N VAL A 114 -7.21 -4.96 7.98
CA VAL A 114 -8.64 -4.63 8.00
C VAL A 114 -9.49 -5.90 7.93
N ALA A 115 -9.07 -6.86 7.10
CA ALA A 115 -9.72 -8.16 6.98
C ALA A 115 -9.56 -9.01 8.25
N ASP A 116 -8.40 -8.93 8.91
CA ASP A 116 -8.15 -9.60 10.19
C ASP A 116 -9.00 -9.00 11.33
N MET A 117 -9.19 -7.67 11.31
CA MET A 117 -9.88 -6.91 12.36
C MET A 117 -11.41 -7.07 12.31
N ALA A 118 -12.00 -6.99 11.11
CA ALA A 118 -13.46 -7.02 10.92
C ALA A 118 -13.84 -7.65 9.57
N PRO A 119 -13.89 -8.99 9.45
CA PRO A 119 -14.07 -9.66 8.16
C PRO A 119 -15.37 -9.27 7.45
N HIS A 120 -16.48 -9.11 8.19
CA HIS A 120 -17.79 -8.75 7.63
C HIS A 120 -17.92 -7.28 7.19
N HIS A 121 -17.13 -6.37 7.77
CA HIS A 121 -17.15 -4.93 7.48
C HIS A 121 -15.88 -4.45 6.79
N SER A 122 -15.02 -5.39 6.37
CA SER A 122 -13.68 -5.10 5.87
C SER A 122 -13.69 -4.21 4.62
N ALA A 123 -14.59 -4.49 3.68
CA ALA A 123 -14.74 -3.70 2.46
C ALA A 123 -15.16 -2.25 2.74
N SER A 124 -16.12 -2.03 3.65
CA SER A 124 -16.60 -0.69 4.00
C SER A 124 -15.50 0.13 4.70
N ILE A 125 -14.78 -0.49 5.64
CA ILE A 125 -13.69 0.18 6.36
C ILE A 125 -12.54 0.50 5.42
N PHE A 126 -12.15 -0.47 4.58
CA PHE A 126 -11.11 -0.26 3.58
C PHE A 126 -11.49 0.86 2.60
N GLY A 127 -12.74 0.90 2.16
CA GLY A 127 -13.27 1.97 1.31
C GLY A 127 -13.14 3.35 1.97
N LEU A 128 -13.55 3.48 3.23
CA LEU A 128 -13.43 4.73 4.00
C LEU A 128 -11.97 5.17 4.15
N VAL A 129 -11.08 4.26 4.52
CA VAL A 129 -9.64 4.54 4.65
C VAL A 129 -9.05 4.98 3.31
N ASN A 130 -9.43 4.31 2.21
CA ASN A 130 -8.99 4.67 0.87
C ASN A 130 -9.52 6.05 0.44
N SER A 131 -10.76 6.42 0.77
CA SER A 131 -11.29 7.76 0.48
C SER A 131 -10.50 8.87 1.18
N VAL A 132 -10.11 8.66 2.44
CA VAL A 132 -9.22 9.58 3.17
C VAL A 132 -7.85 9.65 2.49
N GLY A 133 -7.30 8.50 2.07
CA GLY A 133 -6.05 8.42 1.30
C GLY A 133 -6.10 9.18 -0.02
N CYS A 134 -7.18 9.03 -0.80
CA CYS A 134 -7.38 9.78 -2.05
C CYS A 134 -7.43 11.29 -1.81
N THR A 135 -8.07 11.72 -0.72
CA THR A 135 -8.13 13.14 -0.34
C THR A 135 -6.73 13.69 -0.04
N ALA A 136 -5.89 12.94 0.68
CA ALA A 136 -4.48 13.29 0.87
C ALA A 136 -3.71 13.35 -0.46
N GLY A 137 -4.04 12.46 -1.41
CA GLY A 137 -3.50 12.46 -2.76
C GLY A 137 -3.81 13.73 -3.56
N ILE A 138 -4.99 14.34 -3.35
CA ILE A 138 -5.37 15.62 -3.98
C ILE A 138 -4.49 16.78 -3.47
N PHE A 139 -4.15 16.78 -2.18
CA PHE A 139 -3.32 17.84 -1.59
C PHE A 139 -1.83 17.74 -1.96
N SER A 140 -1.34 16.54 -2.28
CA SER A 140 0.06 16.28 -2.64
C SER A 140 0.60 17.18 -3.78
N PRO A 141 -0.04 17.25 -4.97
CA PRO A 141 0.42 18.13 -6.06
C PRO A 141 0.27 19.62 -5.74
N LEU A 142 -0.71 20.03 -4.92
CA LEU A 142 -0.82 21.43 -4.46
C LEU A 142 0.40 21.83 -3.63
N LEU A 143 0.78 20.97 -2.68
CA LEU A 143 1.96 21.20 -1.84
C LEU A 143 3.24 21.20 -2.68
N ALA A 144 3.37 20.26 -3.63
CA ALA A 144 4.50 20.24 -4.55
C ALA A 144 4.58 21.50 -5.41
N GLY A 145 3.44 21.99 -5.91
CA GLY A 145 3.34 23.24 -6.67
C GLY A 145 3.86 24.43 -5.87
N PHE A 146 3.39 24.59 -4.63
CA PHE A 146 3.84 25.67 -3.74
C PHE A 146 5.35 25.60 -3.43
N LEU A 147 5.89 24.39 -3.23
CA LEU A 147 7.31 24.18 -2.98
C LEU A 147 8.20 24.45 -4.21
N LEU A 148 7.64 24.37 -5.42
CA LEU A 148 8.35 24.49 -6.70
C LEU A 148 8.11 25.84 -7.42
N ASP A 149 7.23 26.70 -6.90
CA ASP A 149 6.74 27.92 -7.57
C ASP A 149 7.82 29.02 -7.76
N ASN A 150 8.91 28.96 -7.00
CA ASN A 150 10.02 29.92 -7.10
C ASN A 150 10.90 29.63 -8.32
N ALA A 151 10.44 30.02 -9.52
CA ALA A 151 11.08 30.38 -10.81
C ALA A 151 12.35 29.67 -11.35
N ARG A 152 13.02 28.80 -10.58
CA ARG A 152 14.12 27.93 -11.00
C ARG A 152 13.98 26.65 -10.19
N SER A 153 13.27 25.66 -10.75
CA SER A 153 13.17 24.30 -10.22
C SER A 153 14.57 23.70 -10.05
N SER A 154 15.20 24.01 -8.93
CA SER A 154 16.59 23.70 -8.66
C SER A 154 16.69 22.34 -7.98
N VAL A 155 17.82 21.65 -8.14
CA VAL A 155 18.08 20.34 -7.52
C VAL A 155 17.86 20.40 -5.99
N GLN A 156 18.10 21.57 -5.39
CA GLN A 156 17.89 21.87 -3.99
C GLN A 156 16.40 21.83 -3.58
N GLN A 157 15.48 22.36 -4.38
CA GLN A 157 14.04 22.34 -4.06
C GLN A 157 13.48 20.93 -4.09
N TRP A 158 13.87 20.14 -5.11
CA TRP A 158 13.52 18.72 -5.18
C TRP A 158 14.08 17.93 -4.01
N SER A 159 15.28 18.27 -3.53
CA SER A 159 15.84 17.67 -2.32
C SER A 159 14.95 17.90 -1.10
N THR A 160 14.43 19.13 -0.93
CA THR A 160 13.48 19.47 0.14
C THR A 160 12.20 18.65 0.05
N VAL A 161 11.64 18.46 -1.15
CA VAL A 161 10.45 17.62 -1.35
C VAL A 161 10.70 16.19 -0.89
N PHE A 162 11.83 15.58 -1.28
CA PHE A 162 12.17 14.23 -0.85
C PHE A 162 12.37 14.10 0.66
N TYR A 163 12.98 15.10 1.31
CA TYR A 163 13.11 15.11 2.78
C TYR A 163 11.76 15.25 3.48
N ILE A 164 10.86 16.10 2.98
CA ILE A 164 9.50 16.22 3.51
C ILE A 164 8.76 14.88 3.36
N SER A 165 8.83 14.23 2.19
CA SER A 165 8.23 12.91 1.98
C SER A 165 8.79 11.85 2.93
N SER A 166 10.11 11.81 3.13
CA SER A 166 10.75 10.91 4.10
C SER A 166 10.24 11.14 5.53
N GLY A 167 10.07 12.41 5.93
CA GLY A 167 9.46 12.78 7.21
C GLY A 167 8.04 12.24 7.38
N PHE A 168 7.19 12.36 6.34
CA PHE A 168 5.83 11.80 6.37
C PHE A 168 5.81 10.28 6.52
N TYR A 169 6.71 9.56 5.83
CA TYR A 169 6.83 8.10 5.98
C TYR A 169 7.23 7.71 7.41
N LEU A 170 8.21 8.39 8.01
CA LEU A 170 8.62 8.11 9.38
C LEU A 170 7.53 8.45 10.40
N PHE A 171 6.85 9.59 10.22
CA PHE A 171 5.73 9.99 11.07
C PHE A 171 4.60 8.96 11.02
N GLY A 172 4.22 8.51 9.81
CA GLY A 172 3.25 7.44 9.63
C GLY A 172 3.68 6.13 10.29
N ALA A 173 4.96 5.76 10.19
CA ALA A 173 5.50 4.55 10.82
C ALA A 173 5.39 4.60 12.34
N VAL A 174 5.72 5.74 12.96
CA VAL A 174 5.64 5.93 14.41
C VAL A 174 4.18 5.83 14.90
N ILE A 175 3.26 6.52 14.24
CA ILE A 175 1.82 6.45 14.58
C ILE A 175 1.32 5.02 14.44
N PHE A 176 1.63 4.35 13.32
CA PHE A 176 1.16 2.99 13.08
C PHE A 176 1.71 2.02 14.13
N LEU A 177 2.99 2.13 14.49
CA LEU A 177 3.58 1.28 15.52
C LEU A 177 2.90 1.42 16.88
N MET A 178 2.61 2.67 17.29
CA MET A 178 2.04 2.95 18.60
C MET A 178 0.60 2.45 18.71
N TRP A 179 -0.23 2.66 17.67
CA TRP A 179 -1.68 2.42 17.77
C TRP A 179 -2.22 1.22 16.99
N ALA A 180 -1.48 0.64 16.04
CA ALA A 180 -2.06 -0.44 15.24
C ALA A 180 -2.33 -1.70 16.08
N SER A 181 -3.45 -2.36 15.79
CA SER A 181 -3.81 -3.69 16.31
C SER A 181 -4.46 -4.50 15.20
N ALA A 182 -4.12 -5.79 15.12
CA ALA A 182 -4.70 -6.73 14.16
C ALA A 182 -5.65 -7.73 14.84
N GLU A 183 -6.07 -7.45 16.08
CA GLU A 183 -7.02 -8.27 16.81
C GLU A 183 -8.45 -7.99 16.38
N LYS A 184 -9.27 -9.05 16.37
CA LYS A 184 -10.70 -8.97 16.04
C LYS A 184 -11.40 -8.04 17.02
N GLN A 185 -12.12 -7.06 16.48
CA GLN A 185 -12.79 -6.07 17.31
C GLN A 185 -14.15 -6.60 17.81
N PRO A 186 -14.60 -6.18 19.02
CA PRO A 186 -15.82 -6.69 19.62
C PRO A 186 -17.10 -6.31 18.87
N TRP A 187 -17.10 -5.22 18.12
CA TRP A 187 -18.25 -4.84 17.29
C TRP A 187 -18.30 -5.61 15.97
N ALA A 188 -17.23 -6.34 15.61
CA ALA A 188 -17.18 -7.14 14.39
C ALA A 188 -17.84 -8.53 14.54
N TYR A 189 -18.35 -8.87 15.74
CA TYR A 189 -19.13 -10.08 15.97
C TYR A 189 -20.58 -9.88 15.47
N THR A 190 -20.97 -10.60 14.42
CA THR A 190 -22.37 -10.69 14.01
C THR A 190 -23.05 -11.83 14.77
N ALA A 191 -23.96 -11.51 15.69
CA ALA A 191 -24.71 -12.49 16.49
C ALA A 191 -25.53 -13.52 15.65
N CYS A 192 -25.76 -13.25 14.36
CA CYS A 192 -26.49 -14.12 13.46
C CYS A 192 -25.64 -15.31 12.93
N THR A 193 -24.34 -15.13 12.74
CA THR A 193 -23.49 -16.16 12.12
C THR A 193 -23.00 -17.19 13.15
N ASP A 194 -22.84 -16.81 14.42
CA ASP A 194 -22.50 -17.74 15.49
C ASP A 194 -23.58 -18.81 15.67
N LYS A 195 -24.86 -18.44 15.56
CA LYS A 195 -25.99 -19.40 15.65
C LYS A 195 -26.03 -20.40 14.49
N LEU A 196 -25.52 -20.02 13.31
CA LEU A 196 -25.44 -20.90 12.14
C LEU A 196 -24.18 -21.77 12.14
N LEU A 197 -23.09 -21.32 12.76
CA LEU A 197 -21.85 -22.11 12.95
C LEU A 197 -21.90 -23.01 14.20
N THR A 198 -22.77 -22.72 15.17
CA THR A 198 -23.12 -23.66 16.26
C THR A 198 -24.13 -24.71 15.87
N ILE A 199 -24.67 -24.69 14.63
CA ILE A 199 -25.20 -25.93 14.06
C ILE A 199 -23.99 -26.84 14.01
N PRO A 200 -23.90 -27.86 14.87
CA PRO A 200 -22.71 -28.68 14.93
C PRO A 200 -22.58 -29.24 13.53
N TYR A 201 -21.44 -28.97 12.88
CA TYR A 201 -20.84 -29.92 11.97
C TYR A 201 -21.91 -30.64 11.17
N LEU A 202 -22.59 -29.96 10.22
CA LEU A 202 -23.44 -30.66 9.26
C LEU A 202 -22.49 -31.55 8.46
N GLN A 203 -22.30 -32.73 9.06
CA GLN A 203 -22.05 -34.05 8.55
C GLN A 203 -22.20 -34.07 7.04
N GLY A 204 -21.32 -34.83 6.39
CA GLY A 204 -21.45 -35.20 4.99
C GLY A 204 -22.72 -36.00 4.70
N GLU A 205 -23.89 -35.42 4.94
CA GLU A 205 -25.19 -35.91 4.56
C GLU A 205 -25.98 -34.76 3.93
N LYS A 206 -26.51 -35.07 2.76
CA LYS A 206 -27.30 -34.20 1.88
C LYS A 206 -28.39 -33.48 2.68
N ILE A 207 -28.50 -32.18 2.44
CA ILE A 207 -29.65 -31.36 2.83
C ILE A 207 -30.86 -31.89 2.05
N THR A 208 -31.65 -32.74 2.70
CA THR A 208 -33.02 -33.05 2.28
C THR A 208 -33.97 -32.57 3.37
N SER A 209 -34.71 -31.52 3.03
CA SER A 209 -35.85 -30.92 3.74
C SER A 209 -35.62 -30.45 5.18
N ILE A 210 -35.27 -29.18 5.35
CA ILE A 210 -35.56 -28.46 6.59
C ILE A 210 -37.05 -28.12 6.58
N ASN A 211 -37.82 -28.74 7.48
CA ASN A 211 -39.27 -28.58 7.56
C ASN A 211 -39.61 -27.25 8.26
N LYS A 212 -40.16 -26.30 7.50
CA LYS A 212 -40.48 -24.92 7.94
C LYS A 212 -41.34 -24.86 9.23
N SER A 213 -42.15 -25.90 9.45
CA SER A 213 -43.04 -26.02 10.61
C SER A 213 -42.33 -26.18 11.96
N GLU A 214 -41.08 -26.63 11.98
CA GLU A 214 -40.33 -26.83 13.23
C GLU A 214 -39.57 -25.57 13.67
N ILE A 215 -39.22 -24.71 12.70
CA ILE A 215 -38.60 -23.41 12.94
C ILE A 215 -39.62 -22.43 13.52
N ASP A 216 -40.83 -22.38 12.96
CA ASP A 216 -41.89 -21.48 13.42
C ASP A 216 -42.37 -21.81 14.84
N LYS A 217 -42.31 -23.08 15.25
CA LYS A 217 -42.64 -23.51 16.61
C LYS A 217 -41.60 -23.13 17.66
N ARG A 218 -40.32 -23.01 17.29
CA ARG A 218 -39.22 -22.78 18.24
C ARG A 218 -38.85 -21.32 18.43
N TYR A 219 -39.04 -20.49 17.40
CA TYR A 219 -38.56 -19.11 17.41
C TYR A 219 -39.67 -18.05 17.33
N GLY A 220 -40.93 -18.46 17.16
CA GLY A 220 -42.02 -17.53 16.94
C GLY A 220 -41.96 -16.90 15.55
N SER A 221 -43.12 -16.81 14.91
CA SER A 221 -43.26 -16.27 13.55
C SER A 221 -42.63 -14.88 13.45
N ILE A 222 -41.55 -14.75 12.68
CA ILE A 222 -41.05 -13.44 12.25
C ILE A 222 -41.87 -13.08 11.01
N SER A 223 -42.94 -12.30 11.23
CA SER A 223 -43.73 -11.63 10.20
C SER A 223 -42.94 -10.53 9.51
#